data_AF-A0A1D3CUP4-F1
#
_entry.id   AF-A0A1D3CUP4-F1
#
_cell.length_a   1.000
_cell.length_b   1.000
_cell.length_c   1.000
_cell.angle_alpha   90.00
_cell.angle_beta   90.00
_cell.angle_gamma   90.00
#
_symmetry.space_group_name_H-M   'P 1'
#
loop_
_entity.id
_entity.type
_entity.pdbx_description
1 polymer ?
#
loop_
_entity_poly.entity_id
_entity_poly.type
_entity_poly.pdbx_seq_one_letter_code
_entity_poly.pdbx_strand_id
1 'polypeptide(L)'
;MGAEIHRRSHGPGDTEAGAASASLTSSTGSQASLYHSGIDEEPDCKVFTLQRRGGSLLNPPWDSSTYYRQLNRLSLPMLDLKGLTSKEIKYLAQARSILRGYLNQRVYLANIICKNIEQRESLVKELARRETRSEPLAVFRPKKTKPVDSLQDLDLRITQARSKLEEVHRNLQRTAPGAYQRVLAMRLIAKKIDLGTPISEKAATALSISHTTLRGLSQHTWVIQNSEEESILQLAVVLLARLKSVNGKLSHLLGEIDFQDFEAQALKDGVKQAEALCRKAGRFILPLRNSRLPLRPPNLLRHIETAIHCLQLTITQSCRYLTDVGGGEGGVSCSNLGTTAAGSVPAEHNER
;
A
#
# COMPACT_ATOMS: atom_id res chain seq x y z
N MET A 1 19.22 -57.92 39.90
CA MET A 1 18.84 -58.52 38.60
C MET A 1 18.67 -57.36 37.62
N GLY A 2 19.64 -56.92 36.83
CA GLY A 2 20.78 -57.60 36.24
C GLY A 2 20.44 -57.99 34.79
N ALA A 3 20.50 -57.03 33.87
CA ALA A 3 20.71 -57.28 32.44
C ALA A 3 21.21 -56.00 31.77
N GLU A 4 22.36 -56.15 31.16
CA GLU A 4 23.30 -55.14 30.66
C GLU A 4 23.54 -55.47 29.17
N ILE A 5 23.97 -54.47 28.39
CA ILE A 5 24.79 -54.60 27.18
C ILE A 5 24.09 -55.01 25.85
N HIS A 6 24.05 -54.08 24.88
CA HIS A 6 24.99 -54.13 23.75
C HIS A 6 25.06 -52.81 22.96
N ARG A 7 26.26 -52.21 22.99
CA ARG A 7 26.77 -51.23 22.02
C ARG A 7 26.98 -51.91 20.66
N ARG A 8 26.73 -51.20 19.56
CA ARG A 8 27.48 -51.35 18.32
C ARG A 8 27.86 -50.00 17.74
N SER A 9 29.17 -49.78 17.73
CA SER A 9 29.94 -48.80 17.00
C SER A 9 30.37 -49.39 15.65
N HIS A 10 30.24 -48.63 14.56
CA HIS A 10 31.14 -48.73 13.42
C HIS A 10 31.42 -47.31 12.92
N GLY A 11 32.71 -46.99 12.82
CA GLY A 11 33.24 -45.71 12.39
C GLY A 11 33.51 -45.66 10.87
N PRO A 12 34.55 -44.92 10.44
CA PRO A 12 34.44 -43.91 9.39
C PRO A 12 34.98 -44.38 8.04
N GLY A 13 34.64 -43.64 6.98
CA GLY A 13 35.23 -43.79 5.65
C GLY A 13 35.46 -42.44 5.00
N ASP A 14 36.68 -41.94 5.14
CA ASP A 14 37.26 -40.92 4.27
C ASP A 14 37.65 -41.57 2.93
N THR A 15 37.44 -40.87 1.81
CA THR A 15 38.31 -40.97 0.62
C THR A 15 38.24 -39.68 -0.18
N GLU A 16 39.43 -39.18 -0.49
CA GLU A 16 39.75 -37.95 -1.19
C GLU A 16 39.64 -38.06 -2.72
N ALA A 17 39.80 -36.89 -3.35
CA ALA A 17 40.44 -36.61 -4.64
C ALA A 17 39.57 -36.52 -5.90
N GLY A 18 39.77 -35.41 -6.63
CA GLY A 18 39.30 -35.27 -8.01
C GLY A 18 39.21 -33.83 -8.50
N ALA A 19 40.35 -33.16 -8.70
CA ALA A 19 40.45 -31.89 -9.40
C ALA A 19 40.09 -32.04 -10.89
N ALA A 20 39.33 -31.09 -11.45
CA ALA A 20 39.28 -30.85 -12.89
C ALA A 20 38.99 -29.37 -13.19
N SER A 21 40.05 -28.66 -13.55
CA SER A 21 40.04 -27.35 -14.18
C SER A 21 39.45 -27.45 -15.59
N ALA A 22 38.54 -26.55 -15.94
CA ALA A 22 38.22 -26.26 -17.34
C ALA A 22 37.86 -24.78 -17.49
N SER A 23 38.88 -24.00 -17.83
CA SER A 23 38.77 -22.69 -18.45
C SER A 23 38.25 -22.83 -19.89
N LEU A 24 37.16 -22.14 -20.22
CA LEU A 24 36.79 -21.85 -21.60
C LEU A 24 36.46 -20.36 -21.76
N THR A 25 37.20 -19.78 -22.68
CA THR A 25 37.20 -18.40 -23.12
C THR A 25 36.14 -18.14 -24.19
N SER A 26 35.71 -16.88 -24.23
CA SER A 26 35.10 -16.16 -25.37
C SER A 26 33.73 -16.60 -25.90
N SER A 27 32.78 -15.66 -25.89
CA SER A 27 32.40 -14.91 -27.11
C SER A 27 30.98 -14.34 -26.98
N THR A 28 30.93 -13.00 -27.07
CA THR A 28 29.90 -12.13 -27.66
C THR A 28 28.40 -12.44 -27.45
N GLY A 29 27.68 -11.45 -26.89
CA GLY A 29 26.22 -11.49 -26.91
C GLY A 29 25.56 -10.41 -26.07
N SER A 30 25.64 -9.17 -26.54
CA SER A 30 24.63 -8.10 -26.37
C SER A 30 23.54 -8.34 -25.31
N GLN A 31 23.66 -7.66 -24.15
CA GLN A 31 22.47 -7.28 -23.39
C GLN A 31 22.54 -5.80 -23.03
N ALA A 32 21.58 -5.10 -23.63
CA ALA A 32 21.33 -3.68 -23.53
C ALA A 32 21.35 -3.18 -22.08
N SER A 33 22.20 -2.17 -21.86
CA SER A 33 22.02 -1.18 -20.82
C SER A 33 20.67 -0.49 -21.05
N LEU A 34 19.69 -0.78 -20.20
CA LEU A 34 18.38 -0.13 -20.17
C LEU A 34 17.94 0.09 -18.71
N TYR A 35 18.84 0.69 -17.92
CA TYR A 35 18.45 1.40 -16.71
C TYR A 35 18.07 2.83 -17.10
N HIS A 36 16.90 2.98 -17.69
CA HIS A 36 16.19 4.26 -17.65
C HIS A 36 15.43 4.31 -16.33
N SER A 37 16.08 4.91 -15.32
CA SER A 37 15.41 5.44 -14.15
C SER A 37 14.58 6.65 -14.57
N GLY A 38 13.49 6.40 -15.31
CA GLY A 38 12.40 7.34 -15.45
C GLY A 38 11.73 7.46 -14.10
N ILE A 39 12.04 8.54 -13.38
CA ILE A 39 11.09 9.14 -12.46
C ILE A 39 9.91 9.53 -13.36
N ASP A 40 8.96 8.62 -13.52
CA ASP A 40 7.68 8.93 -14.15
C ASP A 40 7.06 10.01 -13.27
N GLU A 41 7.17 11.26 -13.72
CA GLU A 41 6.38 12.37 -13.23
C GLU A 41 4.94 11.88 -13.07
N GLU A 42 4.34 12.10 -11.89
CA GLU A 42 2.91 11.91 -11.72
C GLU A 42 2.24 12.61 -12.91
N PRO A 43 1.38 11.93 -13.71
CA PRO A 43 0.67 12.60 -14.78
C PRO A 43 -0.27 13.61 -14.12
N ASP A 44 0.26 14.81 -14.01
CA ASP A 44 -0.33 15.93 -13.32
C ASP A 44 -1.70 16.22 -13.96
N CYS A 45 -2.74 16.08 -13.14
CA CYS A 45 -3.94 16.91 -13.14
C CYS A 45 -4.75 17.14 -14.43
N LYS A 46 -4.55 16.41 -15.54
CA LYS A 46 -5.45 16.50 -16.72
C LYS A 46 -6.75 15.69 -16.60
N VAL A 47 -6.90 14.89 -15.54
CA VAL A 47 -8.16 14.20 -15.23
C VAL A 47 -9.18 15.17 -14.62
N PHE A 48 -8.74 16.26 -13.98
CA PHE A 48 -9.64 17.24 -13.35
C PHE A 48 -10.38 18.13 -14.36
N THR A 49 -9.84 18.36 -15.55
CA THR A 49 -10.52 19.15 -16.59
C THR A 49 -11.65 18.39 -17.30
N LEU A 50 -11.72 17.06 -17.18
CA LEU A 50 -12.81 16.24 -17.71
C LEU A 50 -14.07 16.26 -16.84
N GLN A 51 -13.94 16.65 -15.57
CA GLN A 51 -15.04 16.71 -14.60
C GLN A 51 -16.05 17.83 -14.92
N ARG A 52 -15.66 18.84 -15.72
CA ARG A 52 -16.50 20.00 -16.07
C ARG A 52 -17.42 19.80 -17.27
N ARG A 53 -17.24 18.75 -18.09
CA ARG A 53 -18.03 18.56 -19.33
C ARG A 53 -18.89 17.29 -19.35
N GLY A 54 -18.54 16.25 -18.58
CA GLY A 54 -19.35 15.05 -18.40
C GLY A 54 -20.04 15.05 -17.04
N GLY A 55 -21.15 15.79 -16.90
CA GLY A 55 -21.85 15.96 -15.62
C GLY A 55 -22.11 14.65 -14.89
N SER A 56 -21.92 14.65 -13.56
CA SER A 56 -22.30 13.67 -12.52
C SER A 56 -21.95 12.18 -12.69
N LEU A 57 -21.86 11.65 -13.91
CA LEU A 57 -21.56 10.26 -14.26
C LEU A 57 -20.05 9.94 -14.22
N LEU A 58 -19.22 10.97 -14.22
CA LEU A 58 -17.78 10.88 -13.98
C LEU A 58 -17.41 11.25 -12.54
N ASN A 59 -18.37 11.48 -11.63
CA ASN A 59 -18.06 11.59 -10.20
C ASN A 59 -17.62 10.21 -9.70
N PRO A 60 -16.33 9.96 -9.46
CA PRO A 60 -15.95 8.72 -8.82
C PRO A 60 -16.07 8.96 -7.30
N PRO A 61 -16.75 8.10 -6.53
CA PRO A 61 -16.50 8.04 -5.09
C PRO A 61 -15.06 7.56 -4.76
N TRP A 62 -14.17 7.37 -5.75
CA TRP A 62 -12.96 6.57 -5.63
C TRP A 62 -11.75 7.25 -6.28
N ASP A 63 -10.88 7.71 -5.41
CA ASP A 63 -9.67 8.45 -5.73
C ASP A 63 -8.66 7.51 -6.42
N SER A 64 -8.38 7.75 -7.72
CA SER A 64 -7.36 7.01 -8.50
C SER A 64 -6.02 6.97 -7.76
N SER A 65 -5.77 7.97 -6.91
CA SER A 65 -4.64 8.07 -5.98
C SER A 65 -4.44 6.79 -5.16
N THR A 66 -5.49 6.08 -4.77
CA THR A 66 -5.39 4.86 -3.96
C THR A 66 -4.70 3.73 -4.74
N TYR A 67 -5.05 3.56 -6.01
CA TYR A 67 -4.45 2.55 -6.88
C TYR A 67 -3.03 2.91 -7.30
N TYR A 68 -2.75 4.20 -7.53
CA TYR A 68 -1.38 4.66 -7.76
C TYR A 68 -0.50 4.46 -6.52
N ARG A 69 -1.02 4.75 -5.32
CA ARG A 69 -0.32 4.44 -4.05
C ARG A 69 -0.05 2.94 -3.92
N GLN A 70 -0.98 2.07 -4.30
CA GLN A 70 -0.76 0.62 -4.32
C GLN A 70 0.31 0.21 -5.34
N LEU A 71 0.30 0.80 -6.54
CA LEU A 71 1.32 0.57 -7.57
C LEU A 71 2.72 0.96 -7.07
N ASN A 72 2.82 2.09 -6.37
CA ASN A 72 4.07 2.56 -5.77
C ASN A 72 4.54 1.60 -4.66
N ARG A 73 3.62 1.07 -3.85
CA ARG A 73 3.95 0.08 -2.81
C ARG A 73 4.43 -1.25 -3.36
N LEU A 74 4.05 -1.63 -4.59
CA LEU A 74 4.58 -2.82 -5.26
C LEU A 74 6.05 -2.66 -5.70
N SER A 75 6.58 -1.44 -5.67
CA SER A 75 7.99 -1.13 -5.96
C SER A 75 8.75 -1.03 -4.64
N LEU A 76 9.49 -2.09 -4.31
CA LEU A 76 10.26 -2.16 -3.07
C LEU A 76 11.72 -1.74 -3.28
N PRO A 77 12.34 -1.04 -2.31
CA PRO A 77 13.78 -0.80 -2.33
C PRO A 77 14.55 -2.10 -2.09
N MET A 78 15.82 -2.14 -2.52
CA MET A 78 16.68 -3.34 -2.45
C MET A 78 16.77 -3.95 -1.03
N LEU A 79 16.75 -3.12 0.00
CA LEU A 79 16.78 -3.57 1.40
C LEU A 79 15.55 -4.42 1.77
N ASP A 80 14.38 -4.06 1.25
CA ASP A 80 13.12 -4.76 1.52
C ASP A 80 12.98 -6.05 0.69
N LEU A 81 13.79 -6.24 -0.35
CA LEU A 81 13.80 -7.44 -1.18
C LEU A 81 14.57 -8.62 -0.54
N LYS A 82 15.49 -8.36 0.40
CA LYS A 82 16.35 -9.41 0.99
C LYS A 82 15.59 -10.52 1.71
N GLY A 83 14.40 -10.24 2.24
CA GLY A 83 13.55 -11.24 2.92
C GLY A 83 12.57 -11.97 1.99
N LEU A 84 12.63 -11.72 0.69
CA LEU A 84 11.70 -12.26 -0.30
C LEU A 84 12.34 -13.37 -1.14
N THR A 85 11.55 -14.39 -1.42
CA THR A 85 11.91 -15.45 -2.36
C THR A 85 11.81 -14.95 -3.81
N SER A 86 12.52 -15.60 -4.73
CA SER A 86 12.44 -15.29 -6.17
C SER A 86 11.01 -15.38 -6.71
N LYS A 87 10.20 -16.31 -6.17
CA LYS A 87 8.77 -16.48 -6.51
C LYS A 87 7.94 -15.28 -6.04
N GLU A 88 8.17 -14.80 -4.83
CA GLU A 88 7.50 -13.61 -4.29
C GLU A 88 7.85 -12.35 -5.10
N ILE A 89 9.10 -12.19 -5.50
CA ILE A 89 9.54 -11.07 -6.36
C ILE A 89 8.82 -11.12 -7.72
N LYS A 90 8.70 -12.32 -8.33
CA LYS A 90 7.91 -12.52 -9.56
C LYS A 90 6.44 -12.14 -9.37
N TYR A 91 5.84 -12.46 -8.23
CA TYR A 91 4.46 -12.08 -7.91
C TYR A 91 4.28 -10.57 -7.76
N LEU A 92 5.25 -9.85 -7.19
CA LEU A 92 5.21 -8.38 -7.13
C LEU A 92 5.22 -7.77 -8.54
N ALA A 93 6.12 -8.24 -9.41
CA ALA A 93 6.21 -7.77 -10.78
C ALA A 93 4.94 -8.05 -11.59
N GLN A 94 4.37 -9.26 -11.45
CA GLN A 94 3.14 -9.64 -12.13
C GLN A 94 1.94 -8.80 -11.66
N ALA A 95 1.78 -8.62 -10.34
CA ALA A 95 0.73 -7.77 -9.80
C ALA A 95 0.86 -6.32 -10.25
N ARG A 96 2.09 -5.79 -10.34
CA ARG A 96 2.36 -4.44 -10.85
C ARG A 96 1.93 -4.30 -12.30
N SER A 97 2.24 -5.30 -13.14
CA SER A 97 1.82 -5.33 -14.54
C SER A 97 0.29 -5.32 -14.68
N ILE A 98 -0.41 -6.17 -13.93
CA ILE A 98 -1.88 -6.25 -13.94
C ILE A 98 -2.51 -4.94 -13.48
N LEU A 99 -2.07 -4.39 -12.35
CA LEU A 99 -2.63 -3.15 -11.80
C LEU A 99 -2.40 -1.96 -12.75
N ARG A 100 -1.21 -1.88 -13.37
CA ARG A 100 -0.92 -0.90 -14.41
C ARG A 100 -1.80 -1.10 -15.65
N GLY A 101 -2.05 -2.36 -16.04
CA GLY A 101 -2.97 -2.71 -17.12
C GLY A 101 -4.38 -2.18 -16.88
N TYR A 102 -4.95 -2.41 -15.70
CA TYR A 102 -6.28 -1.88 -15.35
C TYR A 102 -6.33 -0.35 -15.32
N LEU A 103 -5.29 0.31 -14.78
CA LEU A 103 -5.22 1.77 -14.76
C LEU A 103 -5.13 2.35 -16.17
N ASN A 104 -4.30 1.78 -17.03
CA ASN A 104 -4.17 2.20 -18.43
C ASN A 104 -5.47 1.97 -19.20
N GLN A 105 -6.11 0.82 -19.01
CA GLN A 105 -7.40 0.51 -19.64
C GLN A 105 -8.50 1.47 -19.20
N ARG A 106 -8.52 1.85 -17.91
CA ARG A 106 -9.44 2.86 -17.38
C ARG A 106 -9.26 4.22 -18.07
N VAL A 107 -8.01 4.70 -18.16
CA VAL A 107 -7.69 5.98 -18.83
C VAL A 107 -8.07 5.92 -20.31
N TYR A 108 -7.74 4.82 -20.99
CA TYR A 108 -8.08 4.60 -22.39
C TYR A 108 -9.59 4.62 -22.64
N LEU A 109 -10.37 3.88 -21.85
CA LEU A 109 -11.83 3.83 -21.97
C LEU A 109 -12.48 5.18 -21.64
N ALA A 110 -11.98 5.89 -20.62
CA ALA A 110 -12.43 7.24 -20.32
C ALA A 110 -12.21 8.18 -21.52
N ASN A 111 -11.03 8.14 -22.14
CA ASN A 111 -10.73 8.94 -23.33
C ASN A 111 -11.63 8.60 -24.52
N ILE A 112 -11.95 7.32 -24.73
CA ILE A 112 -12.92 6.91 -25.78
C ILE A 112 -14.29 7.51 -25.51
N ILE A 113 -14.79 7.37 -24.27
CA ILE A 113 -16.11 7.89 -23.89
C ILE A 113 -16.16 9.40 -24.14
N CYS A 114 -15.14 10.13 -23.74
CA CYS A 114 -15.08 11.58 -23.91
C CYS A 114 -15.08 11.98 -25.39
N LYS A 115 -14.23 11.34 -26.22
CA LYS A 115 -14.18 11.58 -27.66
C LYS A 115 -15.52 11.30 -28.34
N ASN A 116 -16.18 10.20 -27.98
CA ASN A 116 -17.47 9.84 -28.56
C ASN A 116 -18.58 10.80 -28.12
N ILE A 117 -18.56 11.27 -26.87
CA ILE A 117 -19.50 12.31 -26.38
C ILE A 117 -19.28 13.62 -27.16
N GLU A 118 -18.03 14.05 -27.34
CA GLU A 118 -17.70 15.25 -28.12
C GLU A 118 -18.17 15.15 -29.58
N GLN A 119 -17.96 13.99 -30.21
CA GLN A 119 -18.45 13.71 -31.57
C GLN A 119 -19.98 13.74 -31.64
N ARG A 120 -20.66 13.12 -30.65
CA ARG A 120 -22.11 13.12 -30.56
C ARG A 120 -22.66 14.54 -30.42
N GLU A 121 -22.08 15.36 -29.54
CA GLU A 121 -22.46 16.77 -29.37
C GLU A 121 -22.25 17.58 -30.66
N SER A 122 -21.16 17.32 -31.39
CA SER A 122 -20.91 17.97 -32.68
C SER A 122 -21.97 17.60 -33.71
N LEU A 123 -22.33 16.31 -33.82
CA LEU A 123 -23.36 15.85 -34.76
C LEU A 123 -24.75 16.39 -34.41
N VAL A 124 -25.11 16.42 -33.13
CA VAL A 124 -26.38 17.02 -32.68
C VAL A 124 -26.44 18.50 -33.06
N LYS A 125 -25.35 19.26 -32.86
CA LYS A 125 -25.27 20.67 -33.27
C LYS A 125 -25.36 20.84 -34.80
N GLU A 126 -24.75 19.96 -35.57
CA GLU A 126 -24.84 19.98 -37.04
C GLU A 126 -26.26 19.67 -37.54
N LEU A 127 -26.93 18.68 -36.96
CA LEU A 127 -28.32 18.34 -37.30
C LEU A 127 -29.28 19.49 -36.97
N ALA A 128 -29.17 20.09 -35.78
CA ALA A 128 -29.97 21.27 -35.40
C ALA A 128 -29.74 22.47 -36.32
N ARG A 129 -28.50 22.67 -36.81
CA ARG A 129 -28.17 23.72 -37.81
C ARG A 129 -28.78 23.43 -39.19
N ARG A 130 -28.98 22.16 -39.55
CA ARG A 130 -29.63 21.77 -40.81
C ARG A 130 -31.14 21.94 -40.71
N GLU A 131 -31.74 21.58 -39.58
CA GLU A 131 -33.18 21.77 -39.33
C GLU A 131 -33.59 23.26 -39.33
N THR A 132 -32.72 24.15 -38.84
CA THR A 132 -32.95 25.61 -38.84
C THR A 132 -32.68 26.28 -40.19
N ARG A 133 -31.99 25.62 -41.12
CA ARG A 133 -31.75 26.09 -42.50
C ARG A 133 -32.73 25.43 -43.47
N SER A 134 -33.99 25.82 -43.42
CA SER A 134 -34.98 25.54 -44.45
C SER A 134 -34.74 26.44 -45.68
N GLU A 135 -33.73 26.15 -46.49
CA GLU A 135 -33.54 26.77 -47.82
C GLU A 135 -33.31 25.70 -48.90
N PRO A 136 -33.76 25.95 -50.14
CA PRO A 136 -33.98 24.92 -51.14
C PRO A 136 -32.67 24.31 -51.66
N LEU A 137 -32.76 23.00 -51.91
CA LEU A 137 -31.72 22.07 -52.36
C LEU A 137 -30.97 22.56 -53.62
N ALA A 138 -29.86 23.28 -53.43
CA ALA A 138 -28.82 23.35 -54.44
C ALA A 138 -27.92 22.11 -54.32
N VAL A 139 -27.86 21.33 -55.41
CA VAL A 139 -27.17 20.05 -55.58
C VAL A 139 -25.73 20.11 -55.06
N PHE A 140 -25.54 19.75 -53.79
CA PHE A 140 -24.22 19.60 -53.18
C PHE A 140 -23.69 18.20 -53.48
N ARG A 141 -22.73 18.11 -54.41
CA ARG A 141 -21.94 16.88 -54.60
C ARG A 141 -21.25 16.55 -53.27
N PRO A 142 -21.44 15.33 -52.71
CA PRO A 142 -20.74 14.97 -51.49
C PRO A 142 -19.25 14.83 -51.80
N LYS A 143 -18.45 15.83 -51.40
CA LYS A 143 -17.01 15.63 -51.17
C LYS A 143 -16.91 14.43 -50.22
N LYS A 144 -16.09 13.43 -50.55
CA LYS A 144 -15.83 12.21 -49.77
C LYS A 144 -15.68 12.52 -48.28
N THR A 145 -16.80 12.63 -47.57
CA THR A 145 -16.84 12.82 -46.14
C THR A 145 -16.61 11.46 -45.55
N LYS A 146 -15.70 11.39 -44.58
CA LYS A 146 -15.51 10.22 -43.70
C LYS A 146 -16.91 9.68 -43.33
N PRO A 147 -17.09 8.35 -43.23
CA PRO A 147 -18.38 7.79 -42.83
C PRO A 147 -18.86 8.56 -41.59
N VAL A 148 -19.99 9.25 -41.74
CA VAL A 148 -20.61 9.97 -40.63
C VAL A 148 -21.15 8.86 -39.74
N ASP A 149 -20.44 8.56 -38.65
CA ASP A 149 -20.94 7.64 -37.64
C ASP A 149 -22.35 8.15 -37.23
N SER A 150 -23.36 7.27 -37.28
CA SER A 150 -24.70 7.68 -36.90
C SER A 150 -24.76 8.01 -35.40
N LEU A 151 -25.74 8.82 -34.98
CA LEU A 151 -25.94 9.06 -33.54
C LEU A 151 -26.15 7.76 -32.76
N GLN A 152 -26.84 6.78 -33.37
CA GLN A 152 -27.05 5.45 -32.80
C GLN A 152 -25.72 4.68 -32.64
N ASP A 153 -24.81 4.77 -33.61
CA ASP A 153 -23.51 4.12 -33.53
C ASP A 153 -22.64 4.71 -32.41
N LEU A 154 -22.66 6.04 -32.26
CA LEU A 154 -21.94 6.72 -31.18
C LEU A 154 -22.52 6.36 -29.81
N ASP A 155 -23.84 6.35 -29.67
CA ASP A 155 -24.52 5.96 -28.43
C ASP A 155 -24.21 4.50 -28.06
N LEU A 156 -24.17 3.60 -29.05
CA LEU A 156 -23.75 2.20 -28.84
C LEU A 156 -22.29 2.12 -28.38
N ARG A 157 -21.36 2.81 -29.03
CA ARG A 157 -19.94 2.83 -28.64
C ARG A 157 -19.72 3.42 -27.24
N ILE A 158 -20.43 4.48 -26.88
CA ILE A 158 -20.41 5.06 -25.53
C ILE A 158 -20.89 4.02 -24.52
N THR A 159 -22.01 3.37 -24.79
CA THR A 159 -22.61 2.36 -23.90
C THR A 159 -21.68 1.16 -23.70
N GLN A 160 -21.08 0.64 -24.78
CA GLN A 160 -20.11 -0.44 -24.71
C GLN A 160 -18.85 -0.04 -23.93
N ALA A 161 -18.33 1.17 -24.14
CA ALA A 161 -17.15 1.65 -23.42
C ALA A 161 -17.45 1.86 -21.92
N ARG A 162 -18.66 2.31 -21.56
CA ARG A 162 -19.12 2.43 -20.18
C ARG A 162 -19.21 1.06 -19.49
N SER A 163 -19.82 0.09 -20.15
CA SER A 163 -19.91 -1.29 -19.62
C SER A 163 -18.51 -1.89 -19.36
N LYS A 164 -17.56 -1.70 -20.29
CA LYS A 164 -16.16 -2.12 -20.08
C LYS A 164 -15.49 -1.36 -18.94
N LEU A 165 -15.77 -0.06 -18.80
CA LEU A 165 -15.22 0.75 -17.70
C LEU A 165 -15.73 0.27 -16.34
N GLU A 166 -17.00 -0.11 -16.25
CA GLU A 166 -17.60 -0.72 -15.06
C GLU A 166 -16.99 -2.09 -14.74
N GLU A 167 -16.66 -2.89 -15.75
CA GLU A 167 -15.92 -4.14 -15.55
C GLU A 167 -14.52 -3.91 -14.97
N VAL A 168 -13.75 -2.99 -15.56
CA VAL A 168 -12.44 -2.59 -15.05
C VAL A 168 -12.57 -2.06 -13.62
N HIS A 169 -13.62 -1.30 -13.34
CA HIS A 169 -13.91 -0.79 -12.01
C HIS A 169 -14.17 -1.93 -11.00
N ARG A 170 -15.02 -2.90 -11.32
CA ARG A 170 -15.28 -4.07 -10.46
C ARG A 170 -14.00 -4.86 -10.20
N ASN A 171 -13.15 -5.02 -11.21
CA ASN A 171 -11.86 -5.70 -11.06
C ASN A 171 -10.91 -4.93 -10.12
N LEU A 172 -10.83 -3.60 -10.26
CA LEU A 172 -10.07 -2.75 -9.35
C LEU A 172 -10.65 -2.74 -7.92
N GLN A 173 -11.96 -2.83 -7.73
CA GLN A 173 -12.55 -2.91 -6.38
C GLN A 173 -12.16 -4.21 -5.67
N ARG A 174 -12.11 -5.33 -6.40
CA ARG A 174 -11.69 -6.63 -5.87
C ARG A 174 -10.24 -6.62 -5.37
N THR A 175 -9.39 -5.72 -5.86
CA THR A 175 -7.99 -5.68 -5.42
C THR A 175 -7.77 -4.82 -4.17
N ALA A 176 -8.72 -3.98 -3.75
CA ALA A 176 -8.43 -2.79 -2.96
C ALA A 176 -9.11 -2.56 -1.59
N PRO A 177 -9.67 -3.54 -0.87
CA PRO A 177 -10.18 -3.20 0.45
C PRO A 177 -9.00 -3.15 1.44
N GLY A 178 -8.55 -1.93 1.76
CA GLY A 178 -7.34 -1.66 2.55
C GLY A 178 -7.34 -2.23 3.97
N ALA A 179 -8.50 -2.59 4.52
CA ALA A 179 -8.59 -3.35 5.77
C ALA A 179 -8.08 -4.79 5.62
N TYR A 180 -8.47 -5.50 4.55
CA TYR A 180 -8.05 -6.88 4.31
C TYR A 180 -6.58 -6.98 3.92
N GLN A 181 -6.08 -6.04 3.11
CA GLN A 181 -4.65 -5.98 2.78
C GLN A 181 -3.80 -5.85 4.06
N ARG A 182 -4.25 -5.04 5.02
CA ARG A 182 -3.58 -4.88 6.32
C ARG A 182 -3.56 -6.18 7.14
N VAL A 183 -4.69 -6.87 7.22
CA VAL A 183 -4.78 -8.18 7.91
C VAL A 183 -3.88 -9.21 7.22
N LEU A 184 -3.91 -9.27 5.89
CA LEU A 184 -3.06 -10.19 5.13
C LEU A 184 -1.57 -9.87 5.29
N ALA A 185 -1.19 -8.59 5.29
CA ALA A 185 0.18 -8.17 5.56
C ALA A 185 0.65 -8.64 6.94
N MET A 186 -0.19 -8.52 7.96
CA MET A 186 0.12 -9.03 9.31
C MET A 186 0.34 -10.55 9.33
N ARG A 187 -0.53 -11.30 8.68
CA ARG A 187 -0.37 -12.76 8.54
C ARG A 187 0.93 -13.13 7.86
N LEU A 188 1.29 -12.41 6.79
CA LEU A 188 2.53 -12.63 6.06
C LEU A 188 3.76 -12.32 6.93
N ILE A 189 3.71 -11.27 7.75
CA ILE A 189 4.78 -10.97 8.72
C ILE A 189 4.91 -12.11 9.71
N ALA A 190 3.81 -12.52 10.35
CA ALA A 190 3.76 -13.58 11.34
C ALA A 190 4.37 -14.88 10.79
N LYS A 191 3.85 -15.32 9.63
CA LYS A 191 4.35 -16.51 8.94
C LYS A 191 5.84 -16.44 8.61
N LYS A 192 6.34 -15.28 8.21
CA LYS A 192 7.75 -15.10 7.87
C LYS A 192 8.66 -15.10 9.10
N ILE A 193 8.15 -14.62 10.24
CA ILE A 193 8.82 -14.74 11.53
C ILE A 193 8.92 -16.21 11.93
N ASP A 194 7.83 -16.98 11.83
CA ASP A 194 7.82 -18.42 12.15
C ASP A 194 8.81 -19.22 11.29
N LEU A 195 8.99 -18.79 10.04
CA LEU A 195 9.95 -19.37 9.10
C LEU A 195 11.38 -18.85 9.28
N GLY A 196 11.66 -18.01 10.29
CA GLY A 196 12.98 -17.44 10.55
C GLY A 196 13.47 -16.44 9.49
N THR A 197 12.60 -15.97 8.61
CA THR A 197 12.92 -15.05 7.51
C THR A 197 12.12 -13.75 7.62
N PRO A 198 12.36 -12.92 8.66
CA PRO A 198 11.55 -11.75 8.94
C PRO A 198 11.55 -10.79 7.74
N ILE A 199 10.35 -10.33 7.36
CA ILE A 199 10.16 -9.35 6.29
C ILE A 199 9.80 -7.98 6.87
N SER A 200 10.10 -6.92 6.12
CA SER A 200 9.67 -5.58 6.50
C SER A 200 8.17 -5.40 6.32
N GLU A 201 7.60 -4.42 7.04
CA GLU A 201 6.19 -4.03 6.90
C GLU A 201 5.86 -3.61 5.45
N LYS A 202 6.80 -2.92 4.78
CA LYS A 202 6.66 -2.52 3.39
C LYS A 202 6.58 -3.72 2.47
N ALA A 203 7.49 -4.69 2.63
CA ALA A 203 7.48 -5.93 1.87
C ALA A 203 6.18 -6.72 2.11
N ALA A 204 5.73 -6.84 3.36
CA ALA A 204 4.48 -7.50 3.70
C ALA A 204 3.26 -6.82 3.06
N THR A 205 3.23 -5.49 3.07
CA THR A 205 2.19 -4.70 2.43
C THR A 205 2.20 -4.92 0.91
N ALA A 206 3.37 -4.88 0.27
CA ALA A 206 3.51 -5.14 -1.16
C ALA A 206 3.03 -6.55 -1.53
N LEU A 207 3.42 -7.56 -0.75
CA LEU A 207 2.96 -8.94 -0.94
C LEU A 207 1.45 -9.08 -0.74
N SER A 208 0.87 -8.37 0.24
CA SER A 208 -0.58 -8.37 0.43
C SER A 208 -1.33 -7.81 -0.77
N ILE A 209 -0.84 -6.70 -1.35
CA ILE A 209 -1.40 -6.09 -2.56
C ILE A 209 -1.23 -7.06 -3.74
N SER A 210 -0.06 -7.68 -3.87
CA SER A 210 0.20 -8.65 -4.94
C SER A 210 -0.73 -9.85 -4.86
N HIS A 211 -0.94 -10.39 -3.65
CA HIS A 211 -1.84 -11.50 -3.42
C HIS A 211 -3.29 -11.14 -3.79
N THR A 212 -3.81 -10.01 -3.30
CA THR A 212 -5.18 -9.55 -3.63
C THR A 212 -5.34 -9.23 -5.11
N THR A 213 -4.29 -8.76 -5.78
CA THR A 213 -4.32 -8.48 -7.23
C THR A 213 -4.33 -9.75 -8.06
N LEU A 214 -3.55 -10.77 -7.68
CA LEU A 214 -3.39 -12.00 -8.46
C LEU A 214 -4.51 -13.02 -8.20
N ARG A 215 -4.96 -13.14 -6.95
CA ARG A 215 -5.89 -14.20 -6.53
C ARG A 215 -7.29 -13.66 -6.19
N GLY A 216 -7.45 -12.35 -6.16
CA GLY A 216 -8.67 -11.73 -5.66
C GLY A 216 -8.85 -11.93 -4.16
N LEU A 217 -10.06 -11.61 -3.70
CA LEU A 217 -10.46 -11.75 -2.30
C LEU A 217 -11.17 -13.09 -2.11
N SER A 218 -10.60 -13.99 -1.31
CA SER A 218 -11.30 -15.19 -0.83
C SER A 218 -11.29 -15.26 0.70
N GLN A 219 -12.41 -15.73 1.28
CA GLN A 219 -12.63 -15.73 2.73
C GLN A 219 -11.51 -16.40 3.53
N HIS A 220 -10.98 -17.51 3.02
CA HIS A 220 -9.89 -18.26 3.66
C HIS A 220 -8.57 -17.47 3.72
N THR A 221 -8.41 -16.44 2.89
CA THR A 221 -7.17 -15.65 2.79
C THR A 221 -7.03 -14.61 3.90
N TRP A 222 -8.10 -14.23 4.61
CA TRP A 222 -8.02 -13.23 5.68
C TRP A 222 -8.31 -13.76 7.08
N VAL A 223 -8.73 -15.03 7.22
CA VAL A 223 -8.87 -15.66 8.53
C VAL A 223 -7.49 -15.99 9.09
N ILE A 224 -7.13 -15.39 10.23
CA ILE A 224 -5.89 -15.65 10.95
C ILE A 224 -5.98 -17.04 11.60
N GLN A 225 -4.93 -17.85 11.46
CA GLN A 225 -4.83 -19.15 12.13
C GLN A 225 -4.25 -18.98 13.55
N ASN A 226 -4.57 -19.90 14.47
CA ASN A 226 -4.09 -19.84 15.86
C ASN A 226 -2.56 -19.69 15.99
N SER A 227 -1.79 -20.36 15.12
CA SER A 227 -0.33 -20.24 15.11
C SER A 227 0.15 -18.86 14.65
N GLU A 228 -0.51 -18.28 13.63
CA GLU A 228 -0.21 -16.93 13.15
C GLU A 228 -0.57 -15.88 14.20
N GLU A 229 -1.64 -16.13 14.97
CA GLU A 229 -2.07 -15.28 16.07
C GLU A 229 -1.03 -15.20 17.19
N GLU A 230 -0.45 -16.32 17.61
CA GLU A 230 0.58 -16.35 18.66
C GLU A 230 1.79 -15.47 18.27
N SER A 231 2.26 -15.60 17.02
CA SER A 231 3.39 -14.83 16.51
C SER A 231 3.08 -13.34 16.37
N ILE A 232 1.83 -13.01 16.03
CA ILE A 232 1.34 -11.62 16.04
C ILE A 232 1.35 -11.05 17.46
N LEU A 233 0.89 -11.83 18.45
CA LEU A 233 0.88 -11.42 19.86
C LEU A 233 2.30 -11.25 20.41
N GLN A 234 3.22 -12.15 20.08
CA GLN A 234 4.63 -12.02 20.45
C GLN A 234 5.23 -10.72 19.89
N LEU A 235 4.93 -10.39 18.62
CA LEU A 235 5.37 -9.13 18.02
C LEU A 235 4.74 -7.90 18.71
N ALA A 236 3.48 -8.01 19.14
CA ALA A 236 2.78 -6.99 19.91
C ALA A 236 3.44 -6.75 21.28
N VAL A 237 3.83 -7.83 21.97
CA VAL A 237 4.52 -7.78 23.26
C VAL A 237 5.92 -7.14 23.11
N VAL A 238 6.67 -7.54 22.09
CA VAL A 238 7.99 -6.94 21.78
C VAL A 238 7.85 -5.44 21.49
N LEU A 239 6.83 -5.06 20.73
CA LEU A 239 6.55 -3.66 20.44
C LEU A 239 6.18 -2.88 21.70
N LEU A 240 5.30 -3.43 22.55
CA LEU A 240 4.94 -2.81 23.83
C LEU A 240 6.15 -2.62 24.75
N ALA A 241 7.03 -3.63 24.85
CA ALA A 241 8.25 -3.54 25.64
C ALA A 241 9.18 -2.41 25.14
N ARG A 242 9.33 -2.29 23.81
CA ARG A 242 10.12 -1.20 23.20
C ARG A 242 9.49 0.17 23.46
N LEU A 243 8.17 0.30 23.33
CA LEU A 243 7.46 1.54 23.63
C LEU A 243 7.67 1.94 25.09
N LYS A 244 7.49 1.01 26.05
CA LYS A 244 7.73 1.28 27.48
C LYS A 244 9.17 1.69 27.76
N SER A 245 10.15 1.01 27.16
CA SER A 245 11.57 1.33 27.34
C SER A 245 11.90 2.73 26.82
N VAL A 246 11.44 3.08 25.62
CA VAL A 246 11.67 4.42 25.06
C VAL A 246 10.93 5.49 25.84
N ASN A 247 9.72 5.20 26.33
CA ASN A 247 8.99 6.12 27.20
C ASN A 247 9.78 6.41 28.47
N GLY A 248 10.29 5.38 29.14
CA GLY A 248 11.12 5.54 30.34
C GLY A 248 12.37 6.38 30.07
N LYS A 249 13.07 6.15 28.95
CA LYS A 249 14.24 6.95 28.55
C LYS A 249 13.89 8.41 28.30
N LEU A 250 12.82 8.69 27.55
CA LEU A 250 12.38 10.05 27.29
C LEU A 250 11.92 10.77 28.56
N SER A 251 11.20 10.08 29.44
CA SER A 251 10.81 10.63 30.74
C SER A 251 12.01 10.94 31.63
N HIS A 252 13.05 10.10 31.60
CA HIS A 252 14.30 10.36 32.33
C HIS A 252 15.03 11.60 31.79
N LEU A 253 15.22 11.68 30.47
CA LEU A 253 15.85 12.83 29.81
C LEU A 253 15.07 14.14 30.03
N LEU A 254 13.75 14.07 30.25
CA LEU A 254 12.94 15.22 30.62
C LEU A 254 13.04 15.59 32.11
N GLY A 255 13.36 14.64 32.99
CA GLY A 255 13.46 14.84 34.43
C GLY A 255 14.82 15.36 34.89
N GLU A 256 15.87 15.11 34.11
CA GLU A 256 17.22 15.65 34.30
C GLU A 256 17.30 17.06 33.69
N ILE A 257 16.73 18.05 34.37
CA ILE A 257 16.55 19.43 33.86
C ILE A 257 17.81 20.27 34.12
N ASP A 258 18.98 19.84 33.66
CA ASP A 258 20.23 20.64 33.70
C ASP A 258 20.95 20.55 32.33
N PHE A 259 20.27 21.02 31.29
CA PHE A 259 20.65 20.76 29.89
C PHE A 259 21.97 21.44 29.47
N GLN A 260 23.02 20.64 29.35
CA GLN A 260 24.17 20.93 28.49
C GLN A 260 23.83 20.57 27.03
N ASP A 261 24.54 21.14 26.04
CA ASP A 261 24.30 20.92 24.59
C ASP A 261 24.24 19.42 24.20
N PHE A 262 24.94 18.55 24.93
CA PHE A 262 24.94 17.10 24.73
C PHE A 262 23.58 16.45 25.05
N GLU A 263 22.88 16.92 26.08
CA GLU A 263 21.59 16.38 26.51
C GLU A 263 20.45 16.81 25.58
N ALA A 264 20.54 18.02 24.99
CA ALA A 264 19.60 18.49 23.98
C ALA A 264 19.62 17.61 22.71
N GLN A 265 20.81 17.18 22.27
CA GLN A 265 20.95 16.30 21.12
C GLN A 265 20.44 14.88 21.43
N ALA A 266 20.72 14.35 22.62
CA ALA A 266 20.20 13.05 23.06
C ALA A 266 18.66 13.05 23.14
N LEU A 267 18.06 14.13 23.65
CA LEU A 267 16.60 14.32 23.69
C LEU A 267 16.01 14.34 22.28
N LYS A 268 16.63 15.08 21.36
CA LYS A 268 16.19 15.16 19.94
C LYS A 268 16.21 13.81 19.25
N ASP A 269 17.24 13.01 19.46
CA ASP A 269 17.33 11.66 18.88
C ASP A 269 16.36 10.68 19.55
N GLY A 270 16.13 10.83 20.86
CA GLY A 270 15.08 10.11 21.59
C GLY A 270 13.67 10.39 21.04
N VAL A 271 13.35 11.66 20.75
CA VAL A 271 12.07 12.06 20.14
C VAL A 271 11.89 11.39 18.78
N LYS A 272 12.89 11.46 17.89
CA LYS A 272 12.83 10.81 16.57
C LYS A 272 12.61 9.30 16.68
N GLN A 273 13.29 8.64 17.63
CA GLN A 273 13.13 7.21 17.87
C GLN A 273 11.70 6.88 18.35
N ALA A 274 11.17 7.68 19.27
CA ALA A 274 9.82 7.51 19.79
C ALA A 274 8.74 7.76 18.73
N GLU A 275 8.90 8.78 17.90
CA GLU A 275 8.00 9.02 16.76
C GLU A 275 8.00 7.86 15.76
N ALA A 276 9.18 7.31 15.46
CA ALA A 276 9.29 6.15 14.59
C ALA A 276 8.58 4.93 15.20
N LEU A 277 8.70 4.70 16.50
CA LEU A 277 8.02 3.62 17.22
C LEU A 277 6.50 3.84 17.30
N CYS A 278 6.04 5.05 17.59
CA CYS A 278 4.61 5.39 17.61
C CYS A 278 3.97 5.15 16.24
N ARG A 279 4.64 5.58 15.15
CA ARG A 279 4.18 5.30 13.78
C ARG A 279 4.12 3.81 13.49
N LYS A 280 5.16 3.05 13.87
CA LYS A 280 5.20 1.60 13.69
C LYS A 280 4.08 0.90 14.46
N ALA A 281 3.83 1.32 15.71
CA ALA A 281 2.80 0.75 16.56
C ALA A 281 1.38 1.11 16.11
N GLY A 282 1.13 2.35 15.69
CA GLY A 282 -0.16 2.77 15.14
C GLY A 282 -0.54 2.01 13.87
N ARG A 283 0.45 1.72 13.00
CA ARG A 283 0.25 0.86 11.83
C ARG A 283 -0.03 -0.59 12.18
N PHE A 284 0.38 -1.05 13.36
CA PHE A 284 0.18 -2.41 13.86
C PHE A 284 -1.19 -2.59 14.53
N ILE A 285 -1.66 -1.59 15.30
CA ILE A 285 -2.95 -1.63 16.02
C ILE A 285 -4.14 -1.73 15.06
N LEU A 286 -4.16 -0.94 13.99
CA LEU A 286 -5.30 -0.92 13.07
C LEU A 286 -5.57 -2.29 12.41
N PRO A 287 -4.57 -3.00 11.85
CA PRO A 287 -4.72 -4.37 11.41
C PRO A 287 -5.24 -5.30 12.51
N LEU A 288 -4.71 -5.20 13.74
CA LEU A 288 -5.13 -6.04 14.87
C LEU A 288 -6.60 -5.83 15.25
N ARG A 289 -7.08 -4.58 15.24
CA ARG A 289 -8.49 -4.25 15.48
C ARG A 289 -9.40 -4.77 14.37
N ASN A 290 -8.92 -4.79 13.12
CA ASN A 290 -9.70 -5.22 11.96
C ASN A 290 -9.69 -6.73 11.75
N SER A 291 -8.65 -7.43 12.19
CA SER A 291 -8.70 -8.87 12.30
C SER A 291 -9.71 -9.19 13.39
N ARG A 292 -10.82 -9.84 13.01
CA ARG A 292 -11.74 -10.50 13.96
C ARG A 292 -11.01 -11.67 14.61
N LEU A 293 -9.94 -11.39 15.36
CA LEU A 293 -9.21 -12.32 16.19
C LEU A 293 -10.22 -12.84 17.21
N PRO A 294 -10.76 -14.05 17.00
CA PRO A 294 -11.65 -14.62 17.96
C PRO A 294 -10.74 -15.10 19.09
N LEU A 295 -10.89 -14.50 20.28
CA LEU A 295 -10.29 -14.92 21.56
C LEU A 295 -8.94 -14.26 21.91
N ARG A 296 -9.00 -13.22 22.77
CA ARG A 296 -8.03 -12.83 23.85
C ARG A 296 -7.37 -11.44 23.73
N PRO A 297 -6.75 -10.99 24.84
CA PRO A 297 -7.38 -10.22 25.89
C PRO A 297 -7.45 -8.74 25.49
N PRO A 298 -8.62 -8.07 25.59
CA PRO A 298 -8.76 -6.64 25.27
C PRO A 298 -7.71 -5.76 25.97
N ASN A 299 -7.16 -6.25 27.07
CA ASN A 299 -6.07 -5.63 27.83
C ASN A 299 -4.79 -5.40 27.01
N LEU A 300 -4.37 -6.30 26.11
CA LEU A 300 -3.10 -6.11 25.39
C LEU A 300 -3.17 -4.97 24.37
N LEU A 301 -4.25 -4.94 23.57
CA LEU A 301 -4.48 -3.83 22.63
C LEU A 301 -4.59 -2.51 23.37
N ARG A 302 -5.38 -2.49 24.47
CA ARG A 302 -5.49 -1.34 25.35
C ARG A 302 -4.14 -0.90 25.91
N HIS A 303 -3.27 -1.83 26.32
CA HIS A 303 -1.93 -1.48 26.80
C HIS A 303 -1.04 -0.85 25.72
N ILE A 304 -1.09 -1.35 24.48
CA ILE A 304 -0.33 -0.75 23.36
C ILE A 304 -0.89 0.65 23.05
N GLU A 305 -2.21 0.80 23.05
CA GLU A 305 -2.87 2.10 22.83
C GLU A 305 -2.51 3.11 23.93
N THR A 306 -2.59 2.71 25.20
CA THR A 306 -2.15 3.53 26.33
C THR A 306 -0.67 3.90 26.20
N ALA A 307 0.20 2.94 25.85
CA ALA A 307 1.63 3.22 25.68
C ALA A 307 1.92 4.21 24.54
N ILE A 308 1.21 4.10 23.41
CA ILE A 308 1.30 5.10 22.32
C ILE A 308 0.82 6.46 22.82
N HIS A 309 -0.31 6.51 23.52
CA HIS A 309 -0.85 7.77 24.04
C HIS A 309 0.13 8.45 24.99
N CYS A 310 0.70 7.71 25.94
CA CYS A 310 1.73 8.23 26.85
C CYS A 310 2.94 8.77 26.08
N LEU A 311 3.48 8.00 25.13
CA LEU A 311 4.61 8.45 24.31
C LEU A 311 4.29 9.70 23.50
N GLN A 312 3.09 9.81 22.92
CA GLN A 312 2.67 11.00 22.18
C GLN A 312 2.60 12.24 23.09
N LEU A 313 2.11 12.08 24.32
CA LEU A 313 2.13 13.14 25.33
C LEU A 313 3.57 13.56 25.66
N THR A 314 4.45 12.59 25.92
CA THR A 314 5.86 12.85 26.25
C THR A 314 6.61 13.50 25.08
N ILE A 315 6.41 13.04 23.84
CA ILE A 315 6.95 13.67 22.63
C ILE A 315 6.47 15.13 22.54
N THR A 316 5.18 15.37 22.74
CA THR A 316 4.60 16.73 22.67
C THR A 316 5.22 17.64 23.72
N GLN A 317 5.44 17.13 24.93
CA GLN A 317 6.13 17.86 25.99
C GLN A 317 7.58 18.16 25.59
N SER A 318 8.36 17.14 25.18
CA SER A 318 9.74 17.31 24.73
C SER A 318 9.88 18.33 23.60
N CYS A 319 8.96 18.32 22.62
CA CYS A 319 8.98 19.27 21.51
C CYS A 319 8.74 20.72 21.99
N ARG A 320 7.87 20.94 22.99
CA ARG A 320 7.68 22.26 23.61
C ARG A 320 8.95 22.73 24.33
N TYR A 321 9.59 21.85 25.09
CA TYR A 321 10.86 22.18 25.74
C TYR A 321 11.95 22.53 24.74
N LEU A 322 12.08 21.79 23.64
CA LEU A 322 13.04 22.09 22.58
C LEU A 322 12.77 23.43 21.89
N THR A 323 11.51 23.87 21.77
CA THR A 323 11.18 25.20 21.25
C THR A 323 11.48 26.32 22.23
N ASP A 324 11.34 26.06 23.54
CA ASP A 324 11.56 27.06 24.59
C ASP A 324 13.06 27.29 24.87
N VAL A 325 13.88 26.23 24.78
CA VAL A 325 15.35 26.31 24.95
C VAL A 325 16.05 26.82 23.69
N GLY A 326 15.52 26.46 22.52
CA GLY A 326 16.12 26.78 21.22
C GLY A 326 15.74 28.14 20.64
N GLY A 327 15.55 29.18 21.45
CA GLY A 327 15.13 30.53 21.02
C GLY A 327 15.88 31.04 19.77
N GLY A 328 15.34 30.76 18.58
CA GLY A 328 16.04 30.96 17.32
C GLY A 328 15.52 30.07 16.19
N GLU A 329 14.54 30.59 15.44
CA GLU A 329 14.37 30.40 13.99
C GLU A 329 14.66 28.99 13.41
N GLY A 330 13.92 27.97 13.85
CA GLY A 330 14.09 26.62 13.31
C GLY A 330 12.98 25.65 13.70
N GLY A 331 11.72 26.04 13.52
CA GLY A 331 10.56 25.26 13.91
C GLY A 331 10.55 23.85 13.31
N VAL A 332 10.82 22.83 14.13
CA VAL A 332 10.54 21.43 13.80
C VAL A 332 9.02 21.25 13.83
N SER A 333 8.41 21.24 12.65
CA SER A 333 6.96 21.13 12.50
C SER A 333 6.45 19.76 12.97
N CYS A 334 5.81 19.72 14.14
CA CYS A 334 5.20 18.53 14.75
C CYS A 334 3.81 18.17 14.15
N SER A 335 3.44 18.76 13.01
CA SER A 335 2.07 18.73 12.47
C SER A 335 1.62 17.41 11.83
N ASN A 336 2.48 16.37 11.77
CA ASN A 336 2.18 15.11 11.07
C ASN A 336 1.87 13.90 11.97
N LEU A 337 1.78 14.06 13.28
CA LEU A 337 1.25 13.02 14.16
C LEU A 337 -0.28 13.02 14.09
N GLY A 338 -0.80 12.35 13.06
CA GLY A 338 -2.23 12.21 12.82
C GLY A 338 -2.99 11.80 14.08
N THR A 339 -3.77 12.74 14.61
CA THR A 339 -4.83 12.52 15.58
C THR A 339 -5.83 11.57 14.94
N THR A 340 -5.68 10.28 15.19
CA THR A 340 -6.77 9.34 14.93
C THR A 340 -7.78 9.58 16.04
N ALA A 341 -8.83 10.31 15.70
CA ALA A 341 -9.95 10.59 16.57
C ALA A 341 -10.35 9.30 17.31
N ALA A 342 -10.40 9.38 18.64
CA ALA A 342 -11.02 8.39 19.48
C ALA A 342 -12.45 8.19 18.96
N GLY A 343 -12.73 7.01 18.39
CA GLY A 343 -14.08 6.60 18.11
C GLY A 343 -14.81 6.48 19.44
N SER A 344 -15.75 7.40 19.67
CA SER A 344 -16.69 7.38 20.77
C SER A 344 -17.38 6.02 20.78
N VAL A 345 -17.20 5.25 21.85
CA VAL A 345 -18.03 4.08 22.14
C VAL A 345 -19.43 4.62 22.49
N PRO A 346 -20.51 4.26 21.80
CA PRO A 346 -21.84 4.65 22.23
C PRO A 346 -22.13 3.94 23.55
N ALA A 347 -22.55 4.71 24.54
CA ALA A 347 -23.01 4.21 25.83
C ALA A 347 -24.17 3.23 25.60
N GLU A 348 -24.03 2.02 26.12
CA GLU A 348 -25.13 1.07 26.22
C GLU A 348 -26.22 1.70 27.08
N HIS A 349 -27.36 1.99 26.46
CA HIS A 349 -28.61 2.26 27.15
C HIS A 349 -29.03 0.97 27.84
N ASN A 350 -28.87 0.95 29.15
CA ASN A 350 -29.47 -0.04 30.02
C ASN A 350 -30.89 0.48 30.35
N GLU A 351 -31.90 -0.08 29.69
CA GLU A 351 -33.29 0.05 30.15
C GLU A 351 -33.83 -1.31 30.55
N ARG A 352 -34.60 -1.24 31.64
CA ARG A 352 -35.17 -2.31 32.45
C ARG A 352 -36.21 -3.14 31.71
#